data_AF-A0A3B0VXH5-F1
#
_entry.id   AF-A0A3B0VXH5-F1
#
_cell.length_a   1.000
_cell.length_b   1.000
_cell.length_c   1.000
_cell.angle_alpha   90.00
_cell.angle_beta   90.00
_cell.angle_gamma   90.00
#
_symmetry.space_group_name_H-M   'P 1'
#
loop_
_entity.id
_entity.type
_entity.pdbx_description
1 polymer ?
#
loop_
_entity_poly.entity_id
_entity_poly.type
_entity_poly.pdbx_seq_one_letter_code
_entity_poly.pdbx_strand_id
1 'polypeptide(L)'
;MLPQHEIDNDSILSATGQSGIRATITSELDDSDVTRPIYYCILHVDNIVTGEPFECLPNFTKIIWQDIINDGNEEVIVTATGLGVQHLLAFQWDGAEATQIADTFGDIIRSDLFGVALIDVDGDSQFEIVAGKGYVSEGNNCKIYEGIYPDPSEFCWWQALNLEEQIYQWDGVQFVLQFED
;
A
#
# COMPACT_ATOMS: atom_id res chain seq x y z
N MET A 1 -4.09 13.57 -26.12
CA MET A 1 -5.29 13.48 -25.28
C MET A 1 -5.30 12.06 -24.75
N LEU A 2 -4.83 11.86 -23.51
CA LEU A 2 -4.82 10.53 -22.88
C LEU A 2 -6.25 10.21 -22.43
N PRO A 3 -6.70 8.95 -22.54
CA PRO A 3 -8.01 8.58 -22.03
C PRO A 3 -8.04 8.85 -20.51
N GLN A 4 -9.00 9.66 -20.08
CA GLN A 4 -9.44 9.66 -18.68
C GLN A 4 -10.05 8.30 -18.43
N HIS A 5 -9.36 7.45 -17.69
CA HIS A 5 -10.03 6.35 -17.01
C HIS A 5 -10.63 6.92 -15.73
N GLU A 6 -11.95 6.83 -15.61
CA GLU A 6 -12.64 6.98 -14.33
C GLU A 6 -12.08 5.91 -13.39
N ILE A 7 -11.55 6.34 -12.25
CA ILE A 7 -11.36 5.43 -11.12
C ILE A 7 -12.77 5.13 -10.61
N ASP A 8 -13.31 3.99 -11.02
CA ASP A 8 -14.50 3.43 -10.41
C ASP A 8 -14.15 3.04 -8.96
N ASN A 9 -15.11 3.14 -8.03
CA ASN A 9 -14.88 2.93 -6.60
C ASN A 9 -14.47 1.47 -6.29
N ASP A 10 -13.18 1.13 -6.45
CA ASP A 10 -12.62 -0.23 -6.28
C ASP A 10 -12.37 -0.63 -4.81
N SER A 11 -13.04 0.03 -3.86
CA SER A 11 -12.87 -0.30 -2.45
C SER A 11 -13.54 -1.60 -2.07
N ILE A 12 -12.76 -2.45 -1.41
CA ILE A 12 -13.20 -3.73 -0.87
C ILE A 12 -12.74 -3.78 0.58
N LEU A 13 -13.57 -3.24 1.48
CA LEU A 13 -13.29 -3.17 2.92
C LEU A 13 -13.56 -4.48 3.66
N SER A 14 -13.91 -5.56 2.95
CA SER A 14 -13.98 -6.89 3.54
C SER A 14 -13.77 -7.98 2.51
N ALA A 15 -13.08 -9.05 2.90
CA ALA A 15 -12.88 -10.24 2.10
C ALA A 15 -12.97 -11.50 2.98
N THR A 16 -13.34 -12.63 2.39
CA THR A 16 -13.39 -13.93 3.07
C THR A 16 -12.42 -14.88 2.39
N GLY A 17 -11.51 -15.47 3.16
CA GLY A 17 -10.53 -16.43 2.64
C GLY A 17 -11.12 -17.81 2.41
N GLN A 18 -10.33 -18.72 1.83
CA GLN A 18 -10.71 -20.10 1.54
C GLN A 18 -11.16 -20.89 2.78
N SER A 19 -10.63 -20.54 3.95
CA SER A 19 -11.02 -21.12 5.25
C SER A 19 -12.39 -20.66 5.76
N GLY A 20 -13.02 -19.67 5.10
CA GLY A 20 -14.28 -19.07 5.52
C GLY A 20 -14.14 -17.95 6.55
N ILE A 21 -12.91 -17.64 6.97
CA ILE A 21 -12.59 -16.53 7.89
C ILE A 21 -12.72 -15.20 7.15
N ARG A 22 -13.34 -14.22 7.81
CA ARG A 22 -13.62 -12.90 7.22
C ARG A 22 -12.62 -11.86 7.74
N ALA A 23 -11.97 -11.13 6.85
CA ALA A 23 -11.23 -9.92 7.18
C ALA A 23 -12.10 -8.69 6.87
N THR A 24 -12.07 -7.67 7.73
CA THR A 24 -12.81 -6.41 7.56
C THR A 24 -11.98 -5.22 7.99
N ILE A 25 -12.16 -4.07 7.34
CA ILE A 25 -11.59 -2.80 7.76
C ILE A 25 -12.69 -1.90 8.28
N THR A 26 -12.47 -1.34 9.46
CA THR A 26 -13.23 -0.21 9.98
C THR A 26 -12.39 1.04 9.85
N SER A 27 -13.02 2.20 9.61
CA SER A 27 -12.31 3.48 9.55
C SER A 27 -12.92 4.48 10.54
N GLU A 28 -12.06 5.30 11.12
CA GLU A 28 -12.42 6.44 11.96
C GLU A 28 -11.80 7.70 11.35
N LEU A 29 -12.61 8.76 11.24
CA LEU A 29 -12.13 10.06 10.80
C LEU A 29 -11.43 10.75 11.97
N ASP A 30 -10.17 11.11 11.80
CA ASP A 30 -9.49 12.05 12.68
C ASP A 30 -9.78 13.48 12.22
N ASP A 31 -10.68 14.16 12.95
CA ASP A 31 -11.09 15.55 12.69
C ASP A 31 -10.22 16.56 13.47
N SER A 32 -9.05 16.13 13.97
CA SER A 32 -8.12 17.04 14.65
C SER A 32 -7.44 18.01 13.68
N ASP A 33 -7.29 17.64 12.40
CA ASP A 33 -6.79 18.51 11.32
C ASP A 33 -7.90 18.89 10.33
N VAL A 34 -8.49 20.06 10.53
CA VAL A 34 -9.55 20.61 9.67
C VAL A 34 -9.09 20.92 8.23
N THR A 35 -7.79 20.85 7.95
CA THR A 35 -7.25 21.15 6.62
C THR A 35 -7.12 19.92 5.73
N ARG A 36 -7.05 18.72 6.33
CA ARG A 36 -6.92 17.45 5.63
C ARG A 36 -7.63 16.35 6.44
N PRO A 37 -8.78 15.82 5.98
CA PRO A 37 -9.40 14.69 6.67
C PRO A 37 -8.47 13.47 6.57
N ILE A 38 -7.95 13.04 7.71
CA ILE A 38 -7.15 11.81 7.83
C ILE A 38 -8.08 10.73 8.35
N TYR A 39 -8.07 9.55 7.72
CA TYR A 39 -8.76 8.39 8.27
C TYR A 39 -7.73 7.41 8.81
N TYR A 40 -8.01 6.88 9.99
CA TYR A 40 -7.32 5.73 10.53
C TYR A 40 -8.18 4.49 10.33
N CYS A 41 -7.62 3.51 9.64
CA CYS A 41 -8.21 2.20 9.43
C CYS A 41 -7.69 1.22 10.47
N ILE A 42 -8.56 0.30 10.86
CA ILE A 42 -8.26 -0.81 11.76
C ILE A 42 -8.66 -2.09 11.04
N LEU A 43 -7.73 -3.04 10.94
CA LEU A 43 -7.99 -4.36 10.40
C LEU A 43 -8.56 -5.26 11.50
N HIS A 44 -9.64 -5.96 11.16
CA HIS A 44 -10.18 -7.05 11.96
C HIS A 44 -10.12 -8.33 11.14
N VAL A 45 -9.52 -9.39 11.68
CA VAL A 45 -9.57 -10.73 11.12
C VAL A 45 -10.47 -11.58 12.02
N ASP A 46 -11.56 -12.06 11.44
CA ASP A 46 -12.76 -12.52 12.13
C ASP A 46 -13.34 -11.43 13.07
N ASN A 47 -13.08 -11.55 14.37
CA ASN A 47 -13.49 -10.59 15.40
C ASN A 47 -12.30 -10.10 16.23
N ILE A 48 -11.08 -10.29 15.73
CA ILE A 48 -9.83 -9.94 16.39
C ILE A 48 -9.25 -8.72 15.70
N VAL A 49 -8.96 -7.68 16.48
CA VAL A 49 -8.23 -6.51 16.01
C VAL A 49 -6.78 -6.93 15.74
N THR A 50 -6.31 -6.66 14.54
CA THR A 50 -4.99 -7.07 14.06
C THR A 50 -4.14 -5.83 13.80
N GLY A 51 -2.92 -5.82 14.36
CA GLY A 51 -1.95 -4.75 14.16
C GLY A 51 -2.36 -3.42 14.81
N GLU A 52 -1.58 -2.39 14.49
CA GLU A 52 -1.88 -1.01 14.88
C GLU A 52 -2.78 -0.34 13.83
N PRO A 53 -3.56 0.69 14.19
CA PRO A 53 -4.27 1.51 13.22
C PRO A 53 -3.31 2.10 12.19
N PHE A 54 -3.72 2.14 10.92
CA PHE A 54 -2.94 2.66 9.80
C PHE A 54 -3.70 3.74 9.05
N GLU A 55 -2.97 4.67 8.44
CA GLU A 55 -3.60 5.72 7.63
C GLU A 55 -4.23 5.12 6.37
N CYS A 56 -5.40 5.61 6.03
CA CYS A 56 -6.12 5.14 4.87
C CYS A 56 -7.05 6.20 4.28
N LEU A 57 -7.55 5.90 3.10
CA LEU A 57 -8.72 6.49 2.49
C LEU A 57 -9.66 5.32 2.23
N PRO A 58 -10.82 5.23 2.91
CA PRO A 58 -11.69 4.06 2.81
C PRO A 58 -12.14 3.76 1.38
N ASN A 59 -12.22 4.78 0.51
CA ASN A 59 -12.57 4.65 -0.92
C ASN A 59 -11.39 4.22 -1.82
N PHE A 60 -10.21 4.03 -1.25
CA PHE A 60 -9.01 3.52 -1.92
C PHE A 60 -8.32 2.43 -1.09
N THR A 61 -9.11 1.68 -0.31
CA THR A 61 -8.62 0.61 0.54
C THR A 61 -9.21 -0.73 0.11
N LYS A 62 -8.33 -1.73 -0.01
CA LYS A 62 -8.67 -3.06 -0.49
C LYS A 62 -8.12 -4.11 0.47
N ILE A 63 -8.93 -5.13 0.72
CA ILE A 63 -8.53 -6.35 1.41
C ILE A 63 -8.68 -7.51 0.44
N ILE A 64 -7.68 -8.38 0.39
CA ILE A 64 -7.76 -9.67 -0.28
C ILE A 64 -7.17 -10.76 0.61
N TRP A 65 -7.51 -12.01 0.28
CA TRP A 65 -6.84 -13.19 0.78
C TRP A 65 -6.04 -13.79 -0.38
N GLN A 66 -4.75 -14.06 -0.17
CA GLN A 66 -3.87 -14.60 -1.20
C GLN A 66 -2.69 -15.31 -0.55
N ASP A 67 -2.37 -16.52 -1.03
CA ASP A 67 -1.13 -17.22 -0.66
C ASP A 67 0.05 -16.52 -1.35
N ILE A 68 0.80 -15.73 -0.59
CA ILE A 68 1.94 -14.94 -1.10
C ILE A 68 3.29 -15.53 -0.70
N ILE A 69 3.31 -16.48 0.23
CA ILE A 69 4.52 -17.19 0.67
C ILE A 69 4.57 -18.65 0.18
N ASN A 70 3.62 -19.06 -0.65
CA ASN A 70 3.49 -20.39 -1.26
C ASN A 70 3.46 -21.54 -0.25
N ASP A 71 2.82 -21.33 0.90
CA ASP A 71 2.70 -22.35 1.95
C ASP A 71 1.38 -23.13 1.88
N GLY A 72 0.49 -22.76 0.95
CA GLY A 72 -0.83 -23.34 0.76
C GLY A 72 -1.94 -22.72 1.61
N ASN A 73 -1.62 -21.76 2.48
CA ASN A 73 -2.59 -20.95 3.21
C ASN A 73 -2.58 -19.53 2.65
N GLU A 74 -3.72 -18.85 2.74
CA GLU A 74 -3.82 -17.47 2.29
C GLU A 74 -3.45 -16.50 3.41
N GLU A 75 -2.64 -15.51 3.09
CA GLU A 75 -2.40 -14.34 3.92
C GLU A 75 -3.49 -13.28 3.71
N VAL A 76 -3.70 -12.45 4.73
CA VAL A 76 -4.52 -11.24 4.60
C VAL A 76 -3.65 -10.13 4.05
N ILE A 77 -4.00 -9.63 2.87
CA ILE A 77 -3.30 -8.50 2.25
C ILE A 77 -4.21 -7.28 2.30
N VAL A 78 -3.71 -6.20 2.88
CA VAL A 78 -4.36 -4.90 2.87
C VAL A 78 -3.54 -3.96 2.01
N THR A 79 -4.19 -3.36 1.02
CA THR A 79 -3.64 -2.23 0.28
C THR A 79 -4.45 -0.99 0.63
N ALA A 80 -3.82 0.00 1.24
CA ALA A 80 -4.45 1.24 1.68
C ALA A 80 -3.72 2.45 1.09
N THR A 81 -4.45 3.51 0.79
CA THR A 81 -3.86 4.77 0.32
C THR A 81 -4.04 5.84 1.38
N GLY A 82 -2.97 6.54 1.76
CA GLY A 82 -3.01 7.64 2.71
C GLY A 82 -1.94 8.69 2.38
N LEU A 83 -2.25 9.98 2.52
CA LEU A 83 -1.30 11.10 2.39
C LEU A 83 -0.33 11.08 1.18
N GLY A 84 -0.75 10.53 0.03
CA GLY A 84 0.08 10.47 -1.18
C GLY A 84 1.00 9.25 -1.28
N VAL A 85 0.89 8.31 -0.33
CA VAL A 85 1.54 7.00 -0.39
C VAL A 85 0.50 5.89 -0.44
N GLN A 86 0.91 4.75 -0.96
CA GLN A 86 0.18 3.49 -0.87
C GLN A 86 0.94 2.56 0.06
N HIS A 87 0.18 1.92 0.94
CA HIS A 87 0.63 1.04 1.98
C HIS A 87 0.16 -0.38 1.66
N LEU A 88 1.07 -1.34 1.70
CA LEU A 88 0.77 -2.76 1.67
C LEU A 88 1.15 -3.37 3.02
N LEU A 89 0.15 -3.90 3.70
CA LEU A 89 0.32 -4.71 4.89
C LEU A 89 -0.03 -6.16 4.54
N ALA A 90 0.78 -7.11 5.01
CA ALA A 90 0.49 -8.53 4.88
C ALA A 90 0.52 -9.20 6.25
N PHE A 91 -0.45 -10.07 6.51
CA PHE A 91 -0.57 -10.80 7.76
C PHE A 91 -0.76 -12.29 7.50
N GLN A 92 0.07 -13.12 8.12
CA GLN A 92 -0.11 -14.56 8.18
C GLN A 92 -1.16 -14.89 9.25
N TRP A 93 -2.14 -15.72 8.91
CA TRP A 93 -3.21 -16.13 9.81
C TRP A 93 -3.09 -17.61 10.19
N ASP A 94 -2.88 -17.90 11.47
CA ASP A 94 -2.70 -19.28 11.95
C ASP A 94 -4.01 -19.97 12.39
N GLY A 95 -5.15 -19.27 12.25
CA GLY A 95 -6.46 -19.72 12.73
C GLY A 95 -6.90 -19.08 14.05
N ALA A 96 -6.00 -18.44 14.78
CA ALA A 96 -6.27 -17.77 16.05
C ALA A 96 -5.69 -16.36 16.12
N GLU A 97 -4.51 -16.12 15.54
CA GLU A 97 -3.80 -14.85 15.56
C GLU A 97 -3.28 -14.49 14.16
N ALA A 98 -3.24 -13.18 13.90
CA ALA A 98 -2.70 -12.62 12.68
C ALA A 98 -1.32 -12.02 12.99
N THR A 99 -0.27 -12.59 12.41
CA THR A 99 1.11 -12.10 12.55
C THR A 99 1.45 -11.24 11.35
N GLN A 100 1.86 -9.99 11.58
CA GLN A 100 2.29 -9.11 10.50
C GLN A 100 3.62 -9.59 9.91
N ILE A 101 3.65 -9.77 8.60
CA ILE A 101 4.81 -10.27 7.85
C ILE A 101 5.30 -9.28 6.78
N ALA A 102 4.55 -8.22 6.51
CA ALA A 102 5.01 -7.10 5.68
C ALA A 102 4.39 -5.77 6.12
N ASP A 103 5.18 -4.70 5.96
CA ASP A 103 4.82 -3.30 6.21
C ASP A 103 5.54 -2.40 5.20
N THR A 104 4.98 -2.29 4.00
CA THR A 104 5.68 -1.69 2.87
C THR A 104 4.92 -0.49 2.32
N PHE A 105 5.63 0.61 2.09
CA PHE A 105 5.08 1.83 1.53
C PHE A 105 5.74 2.14 0.19
N GLY A 106 4.97 2.77 -0.70
CA GLY A 106 5.48 3.34 -1.93
C GLY A 106 4.71 4.59 -2.33
N ASP A 107 5.38 5.47 -3.06
CA ASP A 107 4.83 6.78 -3.43
C ASP A 107 3.75 6.64 -4.52
N ILE A 108 2.62 7.32 -4.34
CA ILE A 108 1.58 7.41 -5.38
C ILE A 108 1.88 8.62 -6.25
N ILE A 109 2.44 8.39 -7.43
CA ILE A 109 2.81 9.46 -8.36
C ILE A 109 1.63 9.90 -9.23
N ARG A 110 0.72 8.97 -9.54
CA ARG A 110 -0.43 9.22 -10.41
C ARG A 110 -1.63 8.40 -9.96
N SER A 111 -2.82 8.87 -10.30
CA SER A 111 -4.09 8.20 -10.00
C SER A 111 -4.19 6.77 -10.56
N ASP A 112 -3.42 6.43 -11.59
CA ASP A 112 -3.35 5.11 -12.22
C ASP A 112 -2.08 4.33 -11.89
N LEU A 113 -1.20 4.88 -11.04
CA LEU A 113 0.05 4.23 -10.64
C LEU A 113 -0.01 3.91 -9.15
N PHE A 114 -0.19 2.63 -8.85
CA PHE A 114 -0.08 2.08 -7.50
C PHE A 114 1.36 2.25 -7.01
N GLY A 115 1.54 2.64 -5.74
CA GLY A 115 2.87 2.82 -5.13
C GLY A 115 3.49 1.49 -4.70
N VAL A 116 2.65 0.46 -4.50
CA VAL A 116 3.05 -0.88 -4.08
C VAL A 116 2.27 -1.94 -4.86
N ALA A 117 2.88 -3.09 -5.10
CA ALA A 117 2.23 -4.22 -5.76
C ALA A 117 2.84 -5.56 -5.32
N LEU A 118 2.06 -6.65 -5.50
CA LEU A 118 2.55 -8.01 -5.44
C LEU A 118 2.86 -8.49 -6.85
N ILE A 119 4.11 -8.83 -7.14
CA ILE A 119 4.60 -9.23 -8.46
C ILE A 119 5.63 -10.34 -8.28
N ASP A 120 5.53 -11.39 -9.09
CA ASP A 120 6.62 -12.36 -9.30
C ASP A 120 7.62 -11.72 -10.30
N VAL A 121 8.65 -11.08 -9.76
CA VAL A 121 9.59 -10.26 -10.54
C VAL A 121 10.68 -11.12 -11.18
N ASP A 122 11.11 -12.18 -10.51
CA ASP A 122 12.20 -13.04 -10.97
C ASP A 122 11.73 -14.35 -11.65
N GLY A 123 10.43 -14.62 -11.64
CA GLY A 123 9.80 -15.72 -12.35
C GLY A 123 9.88 -17.06 -11.61
N ASP A 124 10.11 -17.05 -10.29
CA ASP A 124 10.22 -18.25 -9.47
C ASP A 124 8.86 -18.76 -8.95
N SER A 125 7.77 -18.08 -9.32
CA SER A 125 6.39 -18.34 -8.88
C SER A 125 6.11 -18.00 -7.42
N GLN A 126 7.03 -17.33 -6.72
CA GLN A 126 6.79 -16.65 -5.46
C GLN A 126 6.50 -15.16 -5.73
N PHE A 127 5.69 -14.54 -4.88
CA PHE A 127 5.44 -13.11 -5.00
C PHE A 127 6.51 -12.33 -4.25
N GLU A 128 7.01 -11.27 -4.87
CA GLU A 128 7.67 -10.16 -4.20
C GLU A 128 6.66 -9.06 -3.92
N ILE A 129 6.95 -8.27 -2.88
CA ILE A 129 6.34 -6.95 -2.76
C ILE A 129 7.27 -5.97 -3.45
N VAL A 130 6.76 -5.28 -4.46
CA VAL A 130 7.48 -4.20 -5.12
C VAL A 130 6.92 -2.86 -4.67
N ALA A 131 7.79 -1.89 -4.47
CA ALA A 131 7.41 -0.53 -4.10
C ALA A 131 8.18 0.51 -4.91
N GLY A 132 7.45 1.45 -5.49
CA GLY A 132 8.05 2.64 -6.11
C GLY A 132 8.52 3.60 -5.03
N LYS A 133 9.78 4.05 -5.10
CA LYS A 133 10.34 4.98 -4.13
C LYS A 133 10.93 6.20 -4.83
N GLY A 134 10.24 7.33 -4.75
CA GLY A 134 10.93 8.57 -5.07
C GLY A 134 10.05 9.79 -5.23
N TYR A 135 10.55 10.85 -4.61
CA TYR A 135 10.65 12.14 -5.25
C TYR A 135 12.13 12.43 -5.51
N VAL A 136 12.58 12.35 -6.76
CA VAL A 136 13.84 13.00 -7.14
C VAL A 136 13.48 14.38 -7.67
N SER A 137 13.73 15.39 -6.85
CA SER A 137 13.63 16.78 -7.25
C SER A 137 14.97 17.22 -7.87
N GLU A 138 15.10 17.19 -9.19
CA GLU A 138 16.26 17.81 -9.84
C GLU A 138 16.01 19.31 -10.08
N GLY A 139 16.51 20.13 -9.14
CA GLY A 139 16.45 21.59 -9.20
C GLY A 139 16.36 22.23 -7.81
N ASN A 140 17.05 23.36 -7.59
CA ASN A 140 17.11 24.02 -6.28
C ASN A 140 15.75 24.56 -5.76
N ASN A 141 14.73 24.62 -6.62
CA ASN A 141 13.38 25.14 -6.31
C ASN A 141 12.27 24.09 -6.37
N CYS A 142 12.60 22.82 -6.60
CA CYS A 142 11.65 21.73 -6.68
C CYS A 142 11.25 21.27 -5.26
N LYS A 143 10.43 22.07 -4.57
CA LYS A 143 9.86 21.67 -3.28
C LYS A 143 8.49 21.03 -3.50
N ILE A 144 8.27 19.88 -2.87
CA ILE A 144 6.92 19.35 -2.65
C ILE A 144 6.23 20.37 -1.75
N TYR A 145 5.17 21.00 -2.26
CA TYR A 145 4.47 22.05 -1.53
C TYR A 145 3.67 21.42 -0.37
N GLU A 146 4.23 21.45 0.83
CA GLU A 146 3.45 21.39 2.07
C GLU A 146 2.92 22.81 2.38
N GLY A 147 1.99 23.34 1.57
CA GLY A 147 1.29 24.60 1.87
C GLY A 147 1.02 25.55 0.69
N ILE A 148 0.52 26.75 1.01
CA ILE A 148 0.14 27.80 0.05
C ILE A 148 1.38 28.69 -0.23
N TYR A 149 2.20 28.31 -1.19
CA TYR A 149 3.33 29.14 -1.68
C TYR A 149 3.30 29.22 -3.21
N PRO A 150 3.89 30.28 -3.82
CA PRO A 150 3.66 30.61 -5.22
C PRO A 150 4.16 29.52 -6.17
N ASP A 151 3.48 29.36 -7.31
CA ASP A 151 3.83 28.41 -8.37
C ASP A 151 5.33 28.47 -8.69
N PRO A 152 5.99 27.31 -8.85
CA PRO A 152 7.41 27.28 -9.12
C PRO A 152 7.68 27.91 -10.49
N SER A 153 8.68 28.80 -10.54
CA SER A 153 9.07 29.52 -11.76
C SER A 153 9.88 28.68 -12.76
N GLU A 154 10.16 27.41 -12.42
CA GLU A 154 10.99 26.50 -13.20
C GLU A 154 10.23 25.18 -13.43
N PHE A 155 10.37 24.61 -14.63
CA PHE A 155 9.77 23.33 -14.99
C PHE A 155 10.38 22.22 -14.12
N CYS A 156 9.59 21.70 -13.19
CA CYS A 156 9.91 20.48 -12.46
C CYS A 156 9.71 19.29 -13.41
N TRP A 157 10.74 18.49 -13.62
CA TRP A 157 10.60 17.20 -14.28
C TRP A 157 10.59 16.11 -13.22
N TRP A 158 9.69 15.15 -13.39
CA TRP A 158 9.55 13.99 -12.55
C TRP A 158 9.90 12.79 -13.42
N GLN A 159 10.84 11.95 -12.97
CA GLN A 159 11.08 10.67 -13.61
C GLN A 159 9.91 9.73 -13.28
N ALA A 160 9.44 8.95 -14.25
CA ALA A 160 8.52 7.86 -13.95
C ALA A 160 9.25 6.86 -13.05
N LEU A 161 8.81 6.68 -11.81
CA LEU A 161 9.39 5.65 -10.94
C LEU A 161 9.13 4.28 -11.57
N ASN A 162 10.12 3.40 -11.46
CA ASN A 162 9.88 1.98 -11.66
C ASN A 162 9.33 1.41 -10.34
N LEU A 163 8.23 0.67 -10.41
CA LEU A 163 7.69 -0.06 -9.26
C LEU A 163 8.72 -1.04 -8.67
N GLU A 164 9.68 -1.50 -9.47
CA GLU A 164 10.74 -2.43 -9.11
C GLU A 164 11.98 -1.77 -8.49
N GLU A 165 11.93 -0.49 -8.11
CA GLU A 165 13.05 0.17 -7.41
C GLU A 165 13.31 -0.40 -6.02
N GLN A 166 12.25 -0.87 -5.34
CA GLN A 166 12.37 -1.60 -4.09
C GLN A 166 11.67 -2.94 -4.23
N ILE A 167 12.44 -4.01 -4.11
CA ILE A 167 11.93 -5.38 -4.17
C ILE A 167 12.09 -5.97 -2.77
N TYR A 168 10.99 -6.43 -2.18
CA TYR A 168 10.99 -7.11 -0.89
C TYR A 168 10.69 -8.59 -1.14
N GLN A 169 11.58 -9.45 -0.68
CA GLN A 169 11.47 -10.91 -0.81
C GLN A 169 11.21 -11.54 0.55
N TRP A 170 10.54 -12.68 0.54
CA TRP A 170 10.31 -13.50 1.72
C TRP A 170 11.61 -14.15 2.21
N ASP A 171 11.98 -13.93 3.48
CA ASP A 171 13.19 -14.52 4.08
C ASP A 171 12.92 -15.81 4.90
N GLY A 172 11.68 -16.29 4.91
CA GLY A 172 11.22 -17.37 5.77
C GLY A 172 10.49 -16.90 7.04
N VAL A 173 10.49 -15.60 7.32
CA VAL A 173 9.83 -14.99 8.49
C VAL A 173 9.02 -13.75 8.11
N GLN A 174 9.57 -12.90 7.25
CA GLN A 174 8.94 -11.65 6.80
C GLN A 174 9.44 -11.25 5.40
N PHE A 175 8.77 -10.27 4.80
CA PHE A 175 9.26 -9.63 3.59
C PHE A 175 10.34 -8.61 3.92
N VAL A 176 11.52 -8.76 3.31
CA VAL A 176 12.70 -7.92 3.55
C VAL A 176 13.20 -7.30 2.26
N LEU A 177 13.53 -6.01 2.32
CA LEU A 177 14.09 -5.25 1.19
C LEU A 177 15.40 -5.89 0.73
N GLN A 178 15.44 -6.28 -0.55
CA GLN A 178 16.65 -6.69 -1.22
C GLN A 178 17.48 -5.46 -1.58
N PHE A 179 18.78 -5.52 -1.32
CA PHE A 179 19.72 -4.52 -1.79
C PHE A 179 20.32 -5.01 -3.10
N GLU A 180 20.37 -4.16 -4.13
CA GLU A 180 21.19 -4.44 -5.30
C GLU A 180 22.67 -4.47 -4.88
N ASP A 181 23.37 -5.57 -5.18
CA ASP A 181 24.82 -5.74 -5.01
C ASP A 181 25.64 -4.94 -6.05
#